data_AF-W4L5M4-F1
#
_entry.id   AF-W4L5M4-F1
#
_cell.length_a   1.000
_cell.length_b   1.000
_cell.length_c   1.000
_cell.angle_alpha   90.00
_cell.angle_beta   90.00
_cell.angle_gamma   90.00
#
_symmetry.space_group_name_H-M   'P 1'
#
loop_
_entity.id
_entity.type
_entity.pdbx_description
1 polymer ?
#
loop_
_entity_poly.entity_id
_entity_poly.type
_entity_poly.pdbx_seq_one_letter_code
_entity_poly.pdbx_strand_id
1 'polypeptide(L)' 'MGKPPFGHLPDYPIGCHFASRAALSRAGVHGPRVAGIAGSGRLGARSVVLAGGYEDTQDFGDVII' A
#
# COMPACT_ATOMS: atom_id res chain seq x y z
N MET A 1 -10.82 -9.98 11.27
CA MET A 1 -9.86 -8.86 11.21
C MET A 1 -10.50 -7.75 10.40
N GLY A 2 -10.74 -6.58 10.99
CA GLY A 2 -11.44 -5.48 10.34
C GLY A 2 -10.69 -4.96 9.11
N LYS A 3 -11.41 -4.46 8.12
CA LYS A 3 -10.80 -3.75 6.97
C LYS A 3 -10.04 -2.53 7.52
N PRO A 4 -8.76 -2.33 7.19
CA PRO A 4 -8.05 -1.12 7.61
C PRO A 4 -8.81 0.13 7.14
N PRO A 5 -8.88 1.18 7.98
CA PRO A 5 -9.52 2.44 7.64
C PRO A 5 -8.79 3.14 6.48
N PHE A 6 -9.44 4.12 5.88
CA PHE A 6 -8.74 5.05 4.99
C PHE A 6 -7.82 5.95 5.81
N GLY A 7 -6.66 6.28 5.25
CA GLY A 7 -5.71 7.21 5.86
C GLY A 7 -4.56 6.56 6.59
N HIS A 8 -3.84 7.40 7.35
CA HIS A 8 -2.61 7.03 8.04
C HIS A 8 -2.86 6.15 9.26
N LEU A 9 -1.97 5.17 9.49
CA LEU A 9 -1.96 4.35 10.70
C LEU A 9 -0.92 4.93 11.69
N PRO A 10 -1.32 5.42 12.87
CA PRO A 10 -0.42 6.13 13.79
C PRO A 10 0.80 5.33 14.25
N ASP A 11 0.69 4.00 14.35
CA ASP A 11 1.78 3.13 14.79
C ASP A 11 2.89 2.95 13.73
N TYR A 12 2.65 3.41 12.49
CA TYR A 12 3.56 3.24 11.37
C TYR A 12 3.80 4.57 10.65
N PRO A 13 4.64 5.46 11.22
CA PRO A 13 5.01 6.74 10.61
C PRO A 13 5.68 6.57 9.23
N ILE A 14 5.74 7.68 8.48
CA ILE A 14 6.45 7.73 7.19
C ILE A 14 7.91 7.33 7.42
N GLY A 15 8.45 6.50 6.53
CA GLY A 15 9.81 5.94 6.63
C GLY A 15 9.89 4.57 7.32
N CYS A 16 8.78 4.00 7.80
CA CYS A 16 8.79 2.63 8.31
C CYS A 16 9.15 1.60 7.23
N HIS A 17 10.03 0.67 7.58
CA HIS A 17 10.44 -0.44 6.72
C HIS A 17 9.83 -1.77 7.19
N PHE A 18 9.50 -2.64 6.24
CA PHE A 18 9.00 -3.99 6.51
C PHE A 18 9.85 -5.00 5.73
N ALA A 19 10.26 -6.08 6.39
CA ALA A 19 11.12 -7.10 5.78
C ALA A 19 10.46 -7.89 4.63
N SER A 20 9.13 -7.84 4.50
CA SER A 20 8.40 -8.56 3.45
C SER A 20 6.97 -8.03 3.27
N ARG A 21 6.35 -8.36 2.12
CA ARG A 21 4.91 -8.15 1.89
C ARG A 21 4.02 -8.86 2.91
N ALA A 22 4.47 -9.99 3.46
CA ALA A 22 3.75 -10.69 4.54
C ALA A 22 3.79 -9.90 5.86
N ALA A 23 4.94 -9.30 6.21
CA ALA A 23 5.06 -8.44 7.39
C ALA A 23 4.22 -7.16 7.23
N LEU A 24 4.28 -6.51 6.06
CA LEU A 24 3.47 -5.34 5.71
C LEU A 24 1.96 -5.63 5.77
N SER A 25 1.55 -6.82 5.30
CA SER A 25 0.16 -7.30 5.37
C SER A 25 -0.32 -7.51 6.79
N ARG A 26 0.50 -8.13 7.66
CA ARG A 26 0.18 -8.30 9.08
C ARG A 26 0.09 -6.97 9.84
N ALA A 27 0.92 -5.99 9.47
CA ALA A 27 0.89 -4.63 10.02
C ALA A 27 -0.36 -3.84 9.60
N GLY A 28 -1.06 -4.24 8.54
CA GLY A 28 -2.28 -3.60 8.06
C GLY A 28 -2.06 -2.38 7.15
N VAL A 29 -0.82 -1.90 6.98
CA VAL A 29 -0.45 -0.78 6.10
C VAL A 29 -0.82 -1.08 4.64
N HIS A 30 -0.54 -2.30 4.18
CA HIS A 30 -1.01 -2.79 2.88
C HIS A 30 -1.39 -4.27 2.98
N GLY A 31 -2.68 -4.54 3.03
CA GLY A 31 -3.23 -5.87 3.33
C GLY A 31 -2.90 -6.97 2.30
N PRO A 32 -3.02 -6.74 0.98
CA PRO A 32 -2.66 -7.75 -0.02
C PRO A 32 -1.18 -8.15 0.05
N ARG A 33 -0.90 -9.45 -0.11
CA ARG A 33 0.49 -9.95 -0.18
C ARG A 33 1.08 -9.90 -1.58
N VAL A 34 0.24 -9.90 -2.60
CA VAL A 34 0.65 -9.94 -4.02
C VAL A 34 0.18 -8.68 -4.75
N ALA A 35 -1.14 -8.48 -4.85
CA ALA A 35 -1.73 -7.35 -5.58
C ALA A 35 -1.12 -6.00 -5.17
N GLY A 36 -0.88 -5.12 -6.15
CA GLY A 36 -0.31 -3.78 -5.91
C GLY A 36 -1.30 -2.80 -5.28
N ILE A 37 -2.61 -3.00 -5.49
CA ILE A 37 -3.67 -2.09 -5.02
C ILE A 37 -4.55 -2.80 -3.98
N ALA A 38 -4.74 -2.16 -2.83
CA ALA A 38 -5.65 -2.60 -1.78
C ALA A 38 -6.96 -1.81 -1.83
N GLY A 39 -7.96 -2.29 -2.57
CA GLY A 39 -9.23 -1.57 -2.75
C GLY A 39 -10.40 -2.43 -3.19
N SER A 40 -11.54 -1.78 -3.40
CA SER A 40 -12.66 -2.36 -4.14
C SER A 40 -13.36 -1.28 -4.97
N GLY A 41 -14.01 -1.67 -6.07
CA GLY A 41 -14.75 -0.72 -6.91
C GLY A 41 -15.91 0.01 -6.23
N ARG A 42 -16.34 -0.46 -5.05
CA ARG A 42 -17.43 0.17 -4.27
C ARG A 42 -16.95 1.19 -3.24
N LEU A 43 -15.72 1.07 -2.75
CA LEU A 43 -15.21 1.88 -1.64
C LEU A 43 -13.99 2.73 -2.03
N GLY A 44 -13.29 2.37 -3.10
CA GLY A 44 -12.02 2.98 -3.50
C GLY A 44 -10.80 2.19 -3.05
N ALA A 45 -9.62 2.74 -3.37
CA ALA A 45 -8.32 2.21 -2.99
C ALA A 45 -7.83 2.84 -1.68
N ARG A 46 -7.34 2.01 -0.75
CA ARG A 46 -6.86 2.44 0.57
C ARG A 46 -5.34 2.55 0.64
N SER A 47 -4.63 1.72 -0.12
CA SER A 47 -3.18 1.80 -0.28
C SER A 47 -2.73 1.17 -1.58
N VAL A 48 -1.56 1.60 -2.06
CA VAL A 48 -0.88 1.12 -3.26
C VAL A 48 0.58 0.82 -2.92
N VAL A 49 1.17 -0.16 -3.61
CA VAL A 49 2.60 -0.46 -3.56
C VAL A 49 3.18 -0.27 -4.94
N LEU A 50 4.22 0.56 -5.03
CA LEU A 50 5.07 0.66 -6.21
C LEU A 50 6.18 -0.38 -6.12
N ALA A 51 6.25 -1.28 -7.10
CA ALA A 51 7.21 -2.38 -7.15
C ALA A 51 7.82 -2.60 -8.54
N GLY A 52 7.70 -1.61 -9.44
CA GLY A 52 8.19 -1.70 -10.82
C GLY A 52 7.47 -2.74 -11.69
N GLY A 53 6.20 -3.05 -11.36
CA GLY A 53 5.41 -4.05 -12.09
C GLY A 53 4.69 -3.51 -13.34
N TYR A 54 4.85 -2.23 -13.64
CA TYR A 54 4.22 -1.52 -14.74
C TYR A 54 5.31 -0.75 -15.47
N GLU A 55 5.54 -1.09 -16.74
CA GLU A 55 6.65 -0.55 -17.54
C GLU A 55 6.48 0.94 -17.86
N ASP A 56 5.23 1.42 -17.83
CA ASP A 56 4.84 2.80 -18.08
C ASP A 56 4.86 3.68 -16.83
N THR A 57 5.15 3.12 -15.65
CA THR A 57 5.20 3.90 -14.41
C THR A 57 6.32 4.93 -14.44
N GLN A 58 5.95 6.19 -14.17
CA GLN A 58 6.88 7.30 -14.02
C GLN A 58 6.80 7.84 -12.59
N ASP A 59 7.89 7.71 -11.84
CA ASP A 59 8.00 8.19 -10.47
C ASP A 59 8.81 9.49 -10.42
N PHE A 60 8.13 10.59 -10.07
CA PHE A 60 8.70 11.92 -9.89
C PHE A 60 8.85 12.29 -8.40
N GLY A 61 8.72 11.32 -7.49
CA GLY A 61 8.72 11.52 -6.03
C GLY A 61 7.37 11.98 -5.51
N ASP A 62 7.04 13.26 -5.70
CA ASP A 62 5.78 13.83 -5.20
C ASP A 62 4.56 13.41 -6.05
N VAL A 63 4.80 12.92 -7.26
CA VAL A 63 3.78 12.45 -8.21
C VAL A 63 4.27 11.15 -8.85
N ILE A 64 3.38 10.16 -8.92
CA ILE A 64 3.60 8.94 -9.70
C ILE A 64 2.46 8.81 -10.71
N ILE A 65 2.81 8.51 -11.96
CA ILE A 65 1.88 8.26 -13.07
C ILE A 65 1.98 6.80 -13.47
#